data_AF-A0AA38IJC1-F1
#
_entry.id   AF-A0AA38IJC1-F1
#
_cell.length_a   1.000
_cell.length_b   1.000
_cell.length_c   1.000
_cell.angle_alpha   90.00
_cell.angle_beta   90.00
_cell.angle_gamma   90.00
#
_symmetry.space_group_name_H-M   'P 1'
#
loop_
_entity.id
_entity.type
_entity.pdbx_description
1 polymer ?
#
loop_
_entity_poly.entity_id
_entity_poly.type
_entity_poly.pdbx_seq_one_letter_code
_entity_poly.pdbx_strand_id
1 'polypeptide(L)'
;MGKFGAVFVATIQYAVGLYIFKKPDLTGCGPLLSSMVVLLAVFLVLWSLPLYPSRLRKLVWMGNCLAQTLIAVFLIEYIMGCFWFPLEAAALALLPKMATTLEDGLLFFEIGCNFPCDLLKKEGTGMFVSYLLSFLILVAALHATRVINLTLLSRNTHWLNGAARFSNGTDQHWKNETQQQKAQNNSQLKIQPVARSARKEIDRLFQAVKAKCPILHETKPPALRTPVSLGWLVANLLFFFSPTVSCAREIHLKFKNSNWILTVVPQRFRSGAMRSDWKR
;
A
#
# COMPACT_ATOMS: atom_id res chain seq x y z
N MET A 1 -19.95 -12.41 -8.70
CA MET A 1 -18.93 -12.49 -7.63
C MET A 1 -17.58 -13.08 -8.07
N GLY A 2 -17.42 -13.59 -9.31
CA GLY A 2 -16.17 -14.25 -9.74
C GLY A 2 -14.88 -13.42 -9.72
N LYS A 3 -14.97 -12.08 -9.70
CA LYS A 3 -13.81 -11.19 -9.57
C LYS A 3 -13.06 -11.40 -8.26
N PHE A 4 -13.77 -11.84 -7.21
CA PHE A 4 -13.20 -12.01 -5.86
C PHE A 4 -12.24 -13.17 -5.83
N GLY A 5 -12.70 -14.30 -6.37
CA GLY A 5 -11.93 -15.53 -6.40
C GLY A 5 -10.59 -15.32 -7.09
N ALA A 6 -10.58 -14.65 -8.26
CA ALA A 6 -9.35 -14.44 -9.01
C ALA A 6 -8.28 -13.64 -8.23
N VAL A 7 -8.66 -12.50 -7.62
CA VAL A 7 -7.71 -11.68 -6.86
C VAL A 7 -7.32 -12.38 -5.56
N PHE A 8 -8.26 -13.03 -4.88
CA PHE A 8 -8.01 -13.77 -3.64
C PHE A 8 -7.04 -14.95 -3.86
N VAL A 9 -7.25 -15.74 -4.91
CA VAL A 9 -6.35 -16.83 -5.30
C VAL A 9 -4.96 -16.29 -5.64
N ALA A 10 -4.87 -15.18 -6.38
CA ALA A 10 -3.60 -14.54 -6.69
C ALA A 10 -2.86 -14.07 -5.42
N THR A 11 -3.59 -13.52 -4.45
CA THR A 11 -3.04 -13.11 -3.15
C THR A 11 -2.55 -14.30 -2.33
N ILE A 12 -3.32 -15.39 -2.24
CA ILE A 12 -2.88 -16.63 -1.57
C ILE A 12 -1.64 -17.19 -2.26
N GLN A 13 -1.66 -17.26 -3.59
CA GLN A 13 -0.54 -17.76 -4.39
C GLN A 13 0.75 -16.97 -4.07
N TYR A 14 0.66 -15.64 -4.03
CA TYR A 14 1.78 -14.79 -3.65
C TYR A 14 2.23 -15.02 -2.20
N ALA A 15 1.29 -15.14 -1.26
CA ALA A 15 1.59 -15.38 0.15
C ALA A 15 2.28 -16.74 0.41
N VAL A 16 1.97 -17.75 -0.39
CA VAL A 16 2.62 -19.09 -0.36
C VAL A 16 4.00 -19.08 -1.05
N GLY A 17 4.37 -17.99 -1.75
CA GLY A 17 5.66 -17.86 -2.43
C GLY A 17 5.70 -18.51 -3.82
N LEU A 18 4.55 -18.67 -4.48
CA LEU A 18 4.46 -19.20 -5.84
C LEU A 18 4.49 -18.05 -6.86
N TYR A 19 5.69 -17.76 -7.38
CA TYR A 19 5.91 -16.70 -8.36
C TYR A 19 5.89 -17.25 -9.79
N ILE A 20 5.12 -16.62 -10.68
CA ILE A 20 5.00 -16.99 -12.10
C ILE A 20 5.90 -16.11 -12.97
N PHE A 21 5.84 -14.79 -12.80
CA PHE A 21 6.47 -13.84 -13.73
C PHE A 21 7.83 -13.38 -13.24
N LYS A 22 7.93 -12.97 -11.97
CA LYS A 22 9.17 -12.44 -11.42
C LYS A 22 9.37 -12.87 -9.98
N LYS A 23 10.50 -13.54 -9.72
CA LYS A 23 10.95 -13.81 -8.36
C LYS A 23 11.42 -12.48 -7.73
N PRO A 24 10.89 -12.09 -6.57
CA PRO A 24 11.38 -10.89 -5.89
C PRO A 24 12.82 -11.10 -5.42
N ASP A 25 13.67 -10.09 -5.63
CA ASP A 25 15.02 -10.04 -5.09
C ASP A 25 14.95 -9.75 -3.59
N LEU A 26 14.65 -10.79 -2.80
CA LEU A 26 14.62 -10.73 -1.34
C LEU A 26 16.06 -10.66 -0.82
N THR A 27 16.68 -9.48 -0.88
CA THR A 27 17.98 -9.24 -0.27
C THR A 27 17.81 -8.96 1.23
N GLY A 28 17.52 -10.00 2.01
CA GLY A 28 17.55 -9.95 3.48
C GLY A 28 16.32 -10.47 4.20
N CYS A 29 16.42 -10.54 5.53
CA CYS A 29 15.30 -10.83 6.42
C CYS A 29 14.43 -9.58 6.58
N GLY A 30 13.61 -9.27 5.58
CA GLY A 30 12.61 -8.22 5.69
C GLY A 30 11.50 -8.58 6.69
N PRO A 31 10.84 -7.60 7.32
CA PRO A 31 9.72 -7.85 8.21
C PRO A 31 8.53 -8.42 7.42
N LEU A 32 8.34 -9.75 7.49
CA LEU A 32 7.30 -10.47 6.76
C LEU A 32 5.90 -9.87 6.98
N LEU A 33 5.61 -9.48 8.22
CA LEU A 33 4.34 -8.84 8.57
C LEU A 33 4.10 -7.53 7.81
N SER A 34 5.15 -6.76 7.52
CA SER A 34 5.06 -5.50 6.77
C SER A 34 4.61 -5.77 5.33
N SER A 35 5.24 -6.75 4.67
CA SER A 35 4.84 -7.18 3.33
C SER A 35 3.40 -7.70 3.25
N MET A 36 2.91 -8.35 4.33
CA MET A 36 1.52 -8.84 4.39
C MET A 36 0.51 -7.70 4.49
N VAL A 37 0.83 -6.63 5.23
CA VAL A 37 -0.02 -5.43 5.32
C VAL A 37 -0.14 -4.75 3.96
N VAL A 38 0.95 -4.66 3.21
CA VAL A 38 0.96 -4.08 1.86
C VAL A 38 0.24 -4.98 0.87
N LEU A 39 0.45 -6.29 0.96
CA LEU A 39 -0.28 -7.26 0.14
C LEU A 39 -1.79 -7.15 0.36
N LEU A 40 -2.23 -6.96 1.60
CA LEU A 40 -3.63 -6.68 1.93
C LEU A 40 -4.11 -5.36 1.33
N ALA A 41 -3.31 -4.29 1.40
CA ALA A 41 -3.64 -3.01 0.80
C ALA A 41 -3.80 -3.13 -0.73
N VAL A 42 -2.89 -3.83 -1.40
CA VAL A 42 -2.93 -4.11 -2.83
C VAL A 42 -4.15 -4.95 -3.19
N PHE A 43 -4.47 -5.98 -2.40
CA PHE A 43 -5.68 -6.78 -2.56
C PHE A 43 -6.94 -5.90 -2.52
N LEU A 44 -7.07 -5.01 -1.53
CA LEU A 44 -8.22 -4.09 -1.42
C LEU A 44 -8.35 -3.16 -2.64
N VAL A 45 -7.22 -2.62 -3.12
CA VAL A 45 -7.19 -1.75 -4.29
C VAL A 45 -7.58 -2.52 -5.55
N LEU A 46 -6.96 -3.67 -5.81
CA LEU A 46 -7.27 -4.54 -6.95
C LEU A 46 -8.72 -5.02 -6.93
N TRP A 47 -9.24 -5.32 -5.75
CA TRP A 47 -10.63 -5.68 -5.53
C TRP A 47 -11.60 -4.57 -5.94
N SER A 48 -11.25 -3.31 -5.65
CA SER A 48 -12.06 -2.15 -6.00
C SER A 48 -11.99 -1.76 -7.48
N LEU A 49 -10.90 -2.12 -8.16
CA LEU A 49 -10.64 -1.71 -9.54
C LEU A 49 -11.36 -2.63 -10.55
N PRO A 50 -11.96 -2.06 -11.61
CA PRO A 50 -12.41 -2.83 -12.75
C PRO A 50 -11.20 -3.25 -13.61
N LEU A 51 -10.42 -4.22 -13.12
CA LEU A 51 -9.18 -4.69 -13.74
C LEU A 51 -9.36 -5.20 -15.18
N TYR A 52 -10.55 -5.67 -15.51
CA TYR A 52 -10.79 -6.38 -16.76
C TYR A 52 -11.60 -5.54 -17.76
N PRO A 53 -11.06 -5.26 -18.97
CA PRO A 53 -11.76 -4.50 -19.99
C PRO A 53 -13.02 -5.24 -20.42
N SER A 54 -14.11 -4.50 -20.63
CA SER A 54 -15.42 -5.07 -20.96
C SER A 54 -15.41 -5.95 -22.20
N ARG A 55 -14.47 -5.72 -23.13
CA ARG A 55 -14.35 -6.45 -24.40
C ARG A 55 -13.95 -7.91 -24.23
N LEU A 56 -13.10 -8.20 -23.24
CA LEU A 56 -12.63 -9.57 -23.00
C LEU A 56 -13.66 -10.41 -22.23
N ARG A 57 -14.76 -9.83 -21.74
CA ARG A 57 -15.83 -10.57 -21.04
C ARG A 57 -16.60 -11.54 -21.93
N LYS A 58 -16.42 -11.47 -23.26
CA LYS A 58 -17.05 -12.39 -24.22
C LYS A 58 -16.36 -13.76 -24.28
N LEU A 59 -15.21 -13.95 -23.64
CA LEU A 59 -14.51 -15.22 -23.59
C LEU A 59 -15.26 -16.25 -22.72
N VAL A 60 -15.11 -17.54 -23.02
CA VAL A 60 -15.65 -18.67 -22.24
C VAL A 60 -15.34 -18.47 -20.75
N TRP A 61 -16.29 -18.81 -19.87
CA TRP A 61 -16.24 -18.53 -18.44
C TRP A 61 -14.91 -18.92 -17.78
N MET A 62 -14.37 -20.10 -18.12
CA MET A 62 -13.07 -20.58 -17.64
C MET A 62 -11.89 -19.72 -18.11
N GLY A 63 -11.85 -19.37 -19.39
CA GLY A 63 -10.79 -18.52 -19.94
C GLY A 63 -10.79 -17.12 -19.32
N ASN A 64 -11.99 -16.56 -19.05
CA ASN A 64 -12.12 -15.28 -18.39
C ASN A 64 -11.62 -15.34 -16.92
N CYS A 65 -11.94 -16.41 -16.19
CA CYS A 65 -11.46 -16.62 -14.82
C CYS A 65 -9.93 -16.75 -14.77
N LEU A 66 -9.35 -17.55 -15.66
CA LEU A 66 -7.90 -17.74 -15.76
C LEU A 66 -7.19 -16.44 -16.14
N ALA A 67 -7.70 -15.71 -17.14
CA ALA A 67 -7.13 -14.43 -17.54
C ALA A 67 -7.18 -13.39 -16.41
N GLN A 68 -8.29 -13.31 -15.66
CA GLN A 68 -8.39 -12.41 -14.50
C GLN A 68 -7.38 -12.77 -13.41
N THR A 69 -7.19 -14.07 -13.15
CA THR A 69 -6.23 -14.56 -12.15
C THR A 69 -4.80 -14.23 -12.57
N LEU A 70 -4.42 -14.50 -13.82
CA LEU A 70 -3.09 -14.17 -14.34
C LEU A 70 -2.78 -12.68 -14.29
N ILE A 71 -3.75 -11.83 -14.65
CA ILE A 71 -3.59 -10.37 -14.56
C ILE A 71 -3.43 -9.92 -13.11
N ALA A 72 -4.21 -10.49 -12.18
CA ALA A 72 -4.09 -10.18 -10.76
C ALA A 72 -2.73 -10.61 -10.20
N VAL A 73 -2.26 -11.83 -10.52
CA VAL A 73 -0.93 -12.34 -10.14
C VAL A 73 0.16 -11.41 -10.68
N PHE A 74 0.10 -11.08 -11.98
CA PHE A 74 1.06 -10.17 -12.60
C PHE A 74 1.13 -8.83 -11.88
N LEU A 75 -0.02 -8.22 -11.57
CA LEU A 75 -0.06 -6.93 -10.89
C LEU A 75 0.45 -7.00 -9.45
N ILE A 76 0.10 -8.05 -8.70
CA ILE A 76 0.60 -8.25 -7.33
C ILE A 76 2.12 -8.43 -7.36
N GLU A 77 2.64 -9.33 -8.22
CA GLU A 77 4.08 -9.55 -8.35
C GLU A 77 4.82 -8.29 -8.78
N TYR A 78 4.26 -7.54 -9.72
CA TYR A 78 4.85 -6.29 -10.20
C TYR A 78 4.84 -5.20 -9.11
N ILE A 79 3.72 -4.98 -8.42
CA ILE A 79 3.64 -3.97 -7.35
C ILE A 79 4.55 -4.35 -6.20
N MET A 80 4.53 -5.60 -5.75
CA MET A 80 5.39 -6.01 -4.64
C MET A 80 6.87 -5.98 -5.04
N GLY A 81 7.20 -6.55 -6.20
CA GLY A 81 8.57 -6.69 -6.69
C GLY A 81 9.22 -5.38 -7.14
N CYS A 82 8.50 -4.55 -7.88
CA CYS A 82 9.06 -3.34 -8.51
C CYS A 82 8.78 -2.05 -7.74
N PHE A 83 7.76 -2.04 -6.86
CA PHE A 83 7.39 -0.83 -6.12
C PHE A 83 7.65 -1.00 -4.62
N TRP A 84 7.09 -2.02 -3.98
CA TRP A 84 7.17 -2.16 -2.52
C TRP A 84 8.60 -2.42 -2.01
N PHE A 85 9.26 -3.49 -2.48
CA PHE A 85 10.59 -3.83 -1.95
C PHE A 85 11.65 -2.74 -2.20
N PRO A 86 11.73 -2.10 -3.40
CA PRO A 86 12.66 -0.99 -3.59
C PRO A 86 12.33 0.22 -2.72
N LEU A 87 11.05 0.52 -2.49
CA LEU A 87 10.62 1.62 -1.62
C LEU A 87 10.99 1.36 -0.16
N GLU A 88 10.76 0.13 0.33
CA GLU A 88 11.14 -0.30 1.67
C GLU A 88 12.66 -0.23 1.84
N ALA A 89 13.43 -0.79 0.89
CA ALA A 89 14.89 -0.73 0.91
C ALA A 89 15.42 0.70 0.90
N ALA A 90 14.82 1.59 0.09
CA ALA A 90 15.19 3.00 0.06
C ALA A 90 14.87 3.69 1.40
N ALA A 91 13.70 3.43 2.00
CA ALA A 91 13.34 3.98 3.30
C ALA A 91 14.31 3.53 4.41
N LEU A 92 14.66 2.24 4.42
CA LEU A 92 15.64 1.68 5.36
C LEU A 92 17.05 2.24 5.14
N ALA A 93 17.45 2.52 3.89
CA ALA A 93 18.74 3.13 3.58
C ALA A 93 18.80 4.63 3.87
N LEU A 94 17.67 5.33 3.87
CA LEU A 94 17.57 6.76 4.19
C LEU A 94 17.68 7.03 5.69
N LEU A 95 17.18 6.13 6.54
CA LEU A 95 17.25 6.22 8.00
C LEU A 95 18.64 6.53 8.56
N PRO A 96 19.69 5.73 8.29
CA PRO A 96 21.02 5.99 8.83
C PRO A 96 21.63 7.28 8.27
N LYS A 97 21.33 7.62 7.00
CA LYS A 97 21.78 8.88 6.39
C LYS A 97 21.16 10.09 7.06
N MET A 98 19.86 10.02 7.38
CA MET A 98 19.18 11.07 8.14
C MET A 98 19.76 11.19 9.56
N ALA A 99 20.08 10.06 10.19
CA ALA A 99 20.71 10.05 11.52
C ALA A 99 22.05 10.79 11.51
N THR A 100 22.93 10.51 10.54
CA THR A 100 24.23 11.18 10.43
C THR A 100 24.06 12.67 10.13
N THR A 101 23.18 13.05 9.20
CA THR A 101 22.96 14.48 8.90
C THR A 101 22.37 15.26 10.07
N LEU A 102 21.56 14.60 10.90
CA LEU A 102 20.94 15.21 12.07
C LEU A 102 21.95 15.32 13.22
N GLU A 103 22.83 14.34 13.38
CA GLU A 103 23.98 14.38 14.30
C GLU A 103 24.93 15.53 13.93
N ASP A 104 25.31 15.66 12.64
CA ASP A 104 26.15 16.75 12.15
C ASP A 104 25.50 18.12 12.36
N GLY A 105 24.19 18.23 12.08
CA GLY A 105 23.42 19.45 12.30
C GLY A 105 23.31 19.84 13.77
N LEU A 106 23.10 18.87 14.68
CA LEU A 106 23.00 19.14 16.12
C LEU A 106 24.34 19.52 16.75
N LEU A 107 25.44 18.91 16.29
CA LEU A 107 26.80 19.28 16.70
C LEU A 107 27.10 20.75 16.38
N PHE A 108 26.60 21.26 15.25
CA PHE A 108 26.73 22.67 14.89
C PHE A 108 26.02 23.61 15.89
N PHE A 109 24.95 23.15 16.54
CA PHE A 109 24.22 23.93 17.56
C PHE A 109 24.72 23.67 18.99
N GLU A 110 25.75 22.85 19.19
CA GLU A 110 26.23 22.39 20.52
C GLU A 110 25.14 21.69 21.36
N ILE A 111 24.05 21.24 20.74
CA ILE A 111 22.98 20.49 21.42
C ILE A 111 23.35 19.01 21.36
N GLY A 112 23.71 18.41 22.51
CA GLY A 112 24.06 16.98 22.57
C GLY A 112 22.92 16.07 22.08
N CYS A 113 23.25 15.11 21.20
CA CYS A 113 22.28 14.18 20.59
C CYS A 113 22.25 12.81 21.27
N ASN A 114 22.13 12.74 22.59
CA ASN A 114 22.29 11.46 23.29
C ASN A 114 21.09 10.50 23.12
N PHE A 115 19.88 11.00 22.90
CA PHE A 115 18.68 10.13 22.82
C PHE A 115 18.16 9.88 21.39
N PRO A 116 17.94 10.90 20.53
CA PRO A 116 17.32 10.65 19.23
C PRO A 116 18.28 9.98 18.22
N CYS A 117 19.59 10.28 18.29
CA CYS A 117 20.58 9.65 17.43
C CYS A 117 20.76 8.16 17.78
N ASP A 118 20.81 7.83 19.07
CA ASP A 118 20.88 6.43 19.54
C ASP A 118 19.62 5.64 19.17
N LEU A 119 18.45 6.27 19.26
CA LEU A 119 17.21 5.65 18.82
C LEU A 119 17.22 5.39 17.31
N LEU A 120 17.65 6.35 16.48
CA LEU A 120 17.72 6.17 15.03
C LEU A 120 18.71 5.08 14.61
N LYS A 121 19.83 4.93 15.33
CA LYS A 121 20.85 3.90 15.06
C LYS A 121 20.42 2.49 15.47
N LYS A 122 19.39 2.34 16.30
CA LYS A 122 18.92 1.04 16.77
C LYS A 122 18.22 0.26 15.64
N GLU A 123 18.55 -1.02 15.49
CA GLU A 123 17.95 -1.93 14.49
C GLU A 123 16.41 -1.94 14.52
N GLY A 124 15.82 -1.72 15.69
CA GLY A 124 14.36 -1.64 15.87
C GLY A 124 13.70 -0.50 15.09
N THR A 125 14.42 0.58 14.82
CA THR A 125 13.87 1.76 14.13
C THR A 125 13.61 1.46 12.66
N GLY A 126 14.44 0.64 12.02
CA GLY A 126 14.19 0.19 10.65
C GLY A 126 12.87 -0.60 10.54
N MET A 127 12.65 -1.54 11.46
CA MET A 127 11.39 -2.30 11.53
C MET A 127 10.19 -1.38 11.76
N PHE A 128 10.30 -0.43 12.69
CA PHE A 128 9.23 0.54 12.97
C PHE A 128 8.88 1.37 11.74
N VAL A 129 9.88 1.89 11.01
CA VAL A 129 9.65 2.68 9.79
C VAL A 129 9.02 1.85 8.68
N SER A 130 9.46 0.60 8.49
CA SER A 130 8.82 -0.31 7.54
C SER A 130 7.34 -0.54 7.88
N TYR A 131 7.01 -0.80 9.14
CA TYR A 131 5.62 -0.95 9.57
C TYR A 131 4.79 0.32 9.40
N LEU A 132 5.37 1.47 9.76
CA LEU A 132 4.72 2.77 9.58
C LEU A 132 4.43 3.03 8.09
N LEU A 133 5.40 2.76 7.21
CA LEU A 133 5.23 2.90 5.76
C LEU A 133 4.13 1.99 5.23
N SER A 134 4.12 0.72 5.62
CA SER A 134 3.07 -0.24 5.28
C SER A 134 1.68 0.21 5.74
N PHE A 135 1.60 0.71 6.98
CA PHE A 135 0.36 1.23 7.53
C PHE A 135 -0.15 2.44 6.75
N LEU A 136 0.73 3.38 6.37
CA LEU A 136 0.37 4.53 5.55
C LEU A 136 -0.16 4.12 4.17
N ILE A 137 0.46 3.11 3.54
CA ILE A 137 -0.05 2.55 2.27
C ILE A 137 -1.42 1.91 2.46
N LEU A 138 -1.63 1.16 3.55
CA LEU A 138 -2.94 0.58 3.85
C LEU A 138 -4.01 1.65 4.07
N VAL A 139 -3.71 2.71 4.83
CA VAL A 139 -4.63 3.84 5.04
C VAL A 139 -4.93 4.54 3.71
N ALA A 140 -3.91 4.76 2.87
CA ALA A 140 -4.09 5.34 1.53
C ALA A 140 -4.98 4.45 0.64
N ALA A 141 -4.79 3.13 0.68
CA ALA A 141 -5.63 2.16 -0.03
C ALA A 141 -7.08 2.18 0.47
N LEU A 142 -7.29 2.16 1.79
CA LEU A 142 -8.63 2.26 2.40
C LEU A 142 -9.32 3.58 2.06
N HIS A 143 -8.56 4.66 1.96
CA HIS A 143 -9.06 5.96 1.53
C HIS A 143 -9.44 5.97 0.05
N ALA A 144 -8.56 5.46 -0.83
CA ALA A 144 -8.78 5.40 -2.26
C ALA A 144 -9.99 4.52 -2.63
N THR A 145 -10.17 3.40 -1.93
CA THR A 145 -11.33 2.50 -2.09
C THR A 145 -12.62 3.05 -1.48
N ARG A 146 -12.58 4.23 -0.86
CA ARG A 146 -13.69 4.89 -0.16
C ARG A 146 -14.32 4.04 0.94
N VAL A 147 -13.60 3.02 1.42
CA VAL A 147 -14.01 2.26 2.60
C VAL A 147 -13.99 3.19 3.82
N ILE A 148 -13.01 4.10 3.86
CA ILE A 148 -12.91 5.14 4.89
C ILE A 148 -13.02 6.52 4.24
N ASN A 149 -14.07 7.24 4.61
CA ASN A 149 -14.29 8.61 4.15
C ASN A 149 -13.58 9.60 5.10
N LEU A 150 -12.28 9.80 4.91
CA LEU A 150 -11.46 10.74 5.72
C LEU A 150 -11.96 12.19 5.63
N THR A 151 -12.76 12.53 4.62
CA THR A 151 -13.44 13.83 4.51
C THR A 151 -14.39 14.09 5.68
N LEU A 152 -14.94 13.04 6.29
CA LEU A 152 -15.77 13.18 7.49
C LEU A 152 -14.91 13.54 8.72
N LEU A 153 -13.70 13.00 8.82
CA LEU A 153 -12.76 13.34 9.90
C LEU A 153 -12.30 14.80 9.78
N SER A 154 -11.99 15.26 8.56
CA SER A 154 -11.59 16.65 8.29
C SER A 154 -12.69 17.67 8.59
N ARG A 155 -13.97 17.31 8.48
CA ARG A 155 -15.06 18.20 8.88
C ARG A 155 -15.21 18.30 10.39
N ASN A 156 -14.97 17.23 11.13
CA ASN A 156 -15.13 17.20 12.59
C ASN A 156 -14.07 18.00 13.35
N THR A 157 -12.86 18.18 12.81
CA THR A 157 -11.86 19.07 13.42
C THR A 157 -12.24 20.55 13.35
N HIS A 158 -13.04 20.94 12.36
CA HIS A 158 -13.56 22.30 12.26
C HIS A 158 -14.64 22.62 13.30
N TRP A 159 -15.36 21.61 13.79
CA TRP A 159 -16.34 21.75 14.88
C TRP A 159 -15.67 22.00 16.24
N LEU A 160 -14.51 21.38 16.50
CA LEU A 160 -13.73 21.64 17.72
C LEU A 160 -13.19 23.08 17.75
N ASN A 161 -12.78 23.61 16.59
CA ASN A 161 -12.37 25.02 16.49
C ASN A 161 -13.57 26.00 16.51
N GLY A 162 -14.76 25.55 16.10
CA GLY A 162 -15.99 26.34 16.16
C GLY A 162 -16.57 26.46 17.57
N ALA A 163 -16.48 25.40 18.38
CA ALA A 163 -16.96 25.40 19.77
C ALA A 163 -16.16 26.37 20.66
N ALA A 164 -14.85 26.54 20.41
CA ALA A 164 -14.02 27.52 21.12
C ALA A 164 -14.40 28.98 20.78
N ARG A 165 -15.10 29.23 19.67
CA ARG A 165 -15.50 30.56 19.23
C ARG A 165 -16.92 30.95 19.68
N PHE A 166 -17.68 30.02 20.26
CA PHE A 166 -19.03 30.28 20.78
C PHE A 166 -19.09 30.74 22.25
N SER A 167 -17.93 30.84 22.93
CA SER A 167 -17.88 31.33 24.32
C SER A 167 -17.77 32.85 24.46
N ASN A 168 -17.76 33.62 23.36
CA ASN A 168 -17.68 35.08 23.42
C ASN A 168 -18.54 35.72 22.32
N GLY A 169 -19.69 36.30 22.69
CA GLY A 169 -20.31 37.36 21.90
C GLY A 169 -21.67 37.07 21.27
N THR A 170 -22.72 37.32 22.07
CA THR A 170 -23.95 38.08 21.74
C THR A 170 -24.83 37.67 20.54
N ASP A 171 -26.04 37.24 20.92
CA ASP A 171 -27.22 36.74 20.18
C ASP A 171 -27.89 37.63 19.12
N GLN A 172 -27.19 38.54 18.43
CA GLN A 172 -27.86 39.42 17.43
C GLN A 172 -27.48 39.23 15.97
N HIS A 173 -26.54 38.34 15.61
CA HIS A 173 -26.07 38.23 14.22
C HIS A 173 -26.72 37.10 13.37
N TRP A 174 -27.60 36.27 13.94
CA TRP A 174 -28.09 35.05 13.28
C TRP A 174 -29.11 35.25 12.14
N LYS A 175 -29.69 36.46 11.97
CA LYS A 175 -30.69 36.68 10.91
C LYS A 175 -30.10 37.06 9.54
N ASN A 176 -28.84 37.51 9.48
CA ASN A 176 -28.24 37.97 8.22
C ASN A 176 -27.35 36.91 7.54
N GLU A 177 -26.88 35.89 8.27
CA GLU A 177 -25.97 34.86 7.72
C GLU A 177 -26.68 33.82 6.85
N THR A 178 -27.98 33.58 7.07
CA THR A 178 -28.77 32.60 6.31
C THR A 178 -28.98 33.02 4.84
N GLN A 179 -28.88 34.32 4.53
CA GLN A 179 -28.91 34.79 3.13
C GLN A 179 -27.54 34.73 2.44
N GLN A 180 -26.42 34.95 3.15
CA GLN A 180 -25.08 34.83 2.56
C GLN A 180 -24.69 33.39 2.24
N GLN A 181 -25.11 32.40 3.05
CA GLN A 181 -24.84 30.99 2.77
C GLN A 181 -25.54 30.46 1.50
N LYS A 182 -26.71 31.01 1.14
CA LYS A 182 -27.39 30.65 -0.12
C LYS A 182 -26.66 31.17 -1.36
N ALA A 183 -25.97 32.30 -1.27
CA ALA A 183 -25.17 32.85 -2.37
C ALA A 183 -23.82 32.12 -2.54
N GLN A 184 -23.18 31.69 -1.44
CA GLN A 184 -21.91 30.96 -1.49
C GLN A 184 -22.03 29.51 -1.97
N ASN A 185 -23.14 28.83 -1.70
CA ASN A 185 -23.35 27.45 -2.19
C ASN A 185 -23.48 27.37 -3.71
N ASN A 186 -23.90 28.45 -4.38
CA ASN A 186 -23.95 28.51 -5.84
C ASN A 186 -22.58 28.77 -6.50
N SER A 187 -21.58 29.26 -5.76
CA SER A 187 -20.24 29.53 -6.27
C SER A 187 -19.23 28.40 -5.98
N GLN A 188 -19.47 27.57 -4.96
CA GLN A 188 -18.66 26.39 -4.63
C GLN A 188 -18.79 25.23 -5.64
N LEU A 189 -19.85 25.20 -6.47
CA LEU A 189 -19.96 24.21 -7.55
C LEU A 189 -18.89 24.38 -8.65
N LYS A 190 -18.11 25.47 -8.62
CA LYS A 190 -17.12 25.83 -9.65
C LYS A 190 -15.68 25.45 -9.31
N ILE A 191 -15.37 25.04 -8.08
CA ILE A 191 -14.00 24.70 -7.67
C ILE A 191 -13.85 23.18 -7.50
N GLN A 192 -13.71 22.48 -8.62
CA GLN A 192 -13.12 21.14 -8.62
C GLN A 192 -12.04 20.96 -9.73
N PRO A 193 -11.02 21.84 -9.82
CA PRO A 193 -9.98 21.71 -10.86
C PRO A 193 -8.89 20.68 -10.51
N VAL A 194 -8.60 20.41 -9.24
CA VAL A 194 -7.43 19.61 -8.84
C VAL A 194 -7.65 18.10 -9.02
N ALA A 195 -8.83 17.58 -8.66
CA ALA A 195 -9.18 16.17 -8.92
C ALA A 195 -9.34 15.85 -10.41
N ARG A 196 -9.62 16.86 -11.26
CA ARG A 196 -9.60 16.70 -12.72
C ARG A 196 -8.18 16.62 -13.27
N SER A 197 -7.18 17.22 -12.61
CA SER A 197 -5.80 17.21 -13.08
C SER A 197 -5.16 15.83 -12.97
N ALA A 198 -5.26 15.17 -11.81
CA ALA A 198 -4.73 13.81 -11.63
C ALA A 198 -5.43 12.78 -12.54
N ARG A 199 -6.73 12.98 -12.82
CA ARG A 199 -7.47 12.14 -13.76
C ARG A 199 -7.00 12.32 -15.20
N LYS A 200 -6.67 13.56 -15.61
CA LYS A 200 -6.09 13.85 -16.92
C LYS A 200 -4.72 13.22 -17.11
N GLU A 201 -3.88 13.16 -16.07
CA GLU A 201 -2.55 12.53 -16.15
C GLU A 201 -2.67 11.00 -16.32
N ILE A 202 -3.59 10.36 -15.60
CA ILE A 202 -3.91 8.93 -15.76
C ILE A 202 -4.50 8.66 -17.15
N ASP A 203 -5.40 9.52 -17.64
CA ASP A 203 -5.96 9.40 -18.98
C ASP A 203 -4.88 9.58 -20.06
N ARG A 204 -3.87 10.46 -19.85
CA ARG A 204 -2.71 10.60 -20.75
C ARG A 204 -1.86 9.33 -20.80
N LEU A 205 -1.59 8.71 -19.66
CA LEU A 205 -0.88 7.42 -19.61
C LEU A 205 -1.68 6.33 -20.33
N PHE A 206 -3.00 6.29 -20.13
CA PHE A 206 -3.89 5.35 -20.80
C PHE A 206 -3.96 5.58 -22.32
N GLN A 207 -3.96 6.84 -22.76
CA GLN A 207 -3.92 7.23 -24.17
C GLN A 207 -2.56 6.96 -24.82
N ALA A 208 -1.45 7.14 -24.09
CA ALA A 208 -0.11 6.77 -24.58
C ALA A 208 0.01 5.25 -24.79
N VAL A 209 -0.60 4.46 -23.91
CA VAL A 209 -0.73 3.01 -24.08
C VAL A 209 -1.66 2.66 -25.25
N LYS A 210 -2.77 3.39 -25.41
CA LYS A 210 -3.74 3.21 -26.51
C LYS A 210 -3.17 3.58 -27.89
N ALA A 211 -2.35 4.62 -27.99
CA ALA A 211 -1.67 5.02 -29.23
C ALA A 211 -0.69 3.94 -29.72
N LYS A 212 -0.19 3.11 -28.81
CA LYS A 212 0.61 1.93 -29.13
C LYS A 212 -0.22 0.70 -29.53
N CYS A 213 -1.56 0.76 -29.47
CA CYS A 213 -2.49 -0.35 -29.74
C CYS A 213 -3.84 0.14 -30.33
N PRO A 214 -3.98 0.28 -31.66
CA PRO A 214 -5.10 0.96 -32.30
C PRO A 214 -6.34 0.07 -32.48
N ILE A 215 -6.98 -0.38 -31.40
CA ILE A 215 -8.30 -1.05 -31.48
C ILE A 215 -9.19 -0.68 -30.29
N LEU A 216 -9.64 0.57 -30.12
CA LEU A 216 -10.61 0.91 -29.06
C LEU A 216 -11.51 2.13 -29.32
N HIS A 217 -12.75 1.88 -29.76
CA HIS A 217 -13.91 2.78 -29.66
C HIS A 217 -14.62 2.71 -28.30
N GLU A 218 -15.23 3.84 -27.91
CA GLU A 218 -15.61 4.27 -26.56
C GLU A 218 -17.11 4.10 -26.27
N THR A 219 -17.50 3.62 -25.08
CA THR A 219 -18.88 3.73 -24.52
C THR A 219 -18.87 3.74 -22.98
N LYS A 220 -19.87 4.43 -22.40
CA LYS A 220 -19.94 4.96 -21.03
C LYS A 220 -20.39 3.91 -19.97
N PRO A 221 -19.87 3.92 -18.72
CA PRO A 221 -20.19 2.91 -17.69
C PRO A 221 -21.34 3.31 -16.72
N PRO A 222 -22.09 2.34 -16.16
CA PRO A 222 -23.08 2.56 -15.10
C PRO A 222 -22.53 2.35 -13.66
N ALA A 223 -23.24 2.92 -12.67
CA ALA A 223 -22.87 2.96 -11.26
C ALA A 223 -23.22 1.68 -10.47
N LEU A 224 -22.41 1.33 -9.46
CA LEU A 224 -22.48 0.08 -8.67
C LEU A 224 -22.75 0.39 -7.17
N ARG A 225 -23.66 -0.35 -6.52
CA ARG A 225 -23.95 -0.32 -5.06
C ARG A 225 -23.92 -1.73 -4.46
N THR A 226 -23.20 -1.90 -3.33
CA THR A 226 -23.59 -2.57 -2.06
C THR A 226 -22.32 -2.85 -1.21
N PRO A 227 -22.34 -2.69 0.12
CA PRO A 227 -21.22 -3.02 1.00
C PRO A 227 -21.34 -4.45 1.55
N VAL A 228 -20.27 -5.24 1.42
CA VAL A 228 -20.05 -6.46 2.21
C VAL A 228 -19.29 -6.05 3.48
N SER A 229 -19.62 -6.64 4.64
CA SER A 229 -19.06 -6.22 5.92
C SER A 229 -17.56 -6.55 6.02
N LEU A 230 -16.73 -5.50 5.96
CA LEU A 230 -15.27 -5.54 6.05
C LEU A 230 -14.76 -6.33 7.27
N GLY A 231 -15.52 -6.33 8.37
CA GLY A 231 -15.16 -7.00 9.63
C GLY A 231 -15.06 -8.52 9.54
N TRP A 232 -15.90 -9.18 8.74
CA TRP A 232 -15.85 -10.64 8.57
C TRP A 232 -14.62 -11.09 7.77
N LEU A 233 -14.17 -10.24 6.84
CA LEU A 233 -12.99 -10.47 6.02
C LEU A 233 -11.69 -10.28 6.81
N VAL A 234 -11.60 -9.22 7.62
CA VAL A 234 -10.44 -8.95 8.48
C VAL A 234 -10.27 -10.06 9.53
N ALA A 235 -11.37 -10.53 10.13
CA ALA A 235 -11.31 -11.62 11.13
C ALA A 235 -10.80 -12.95 10.54
N ASN A 236 -11.27 -13.34 9.35
CA ASN A 236 -10.82 -14.57 8.69
C ASN A 236 -9.37 -14.47 8.18
N LEU A 237 -8.94 -13.29 7.71
CA LEU A 237 -7.54 -13.06 7.34
C LEU A 237 -6.62 -13.16 8.56
N LEU A 238 -6.96 -12.49 9.67
CA LEU A 238 -6.16 -12.58 10.90
C LEU A 238 -6.06 -14.01 11.47
N PHE A 239 -7.10 -14.84 11.28
CA PHE A 239 -7.08 -16.24 11.74
C PHE A 239 -6.16 -17.14 10.90
N PHE A 240 -5.99 -16.86 9.61
CA PHE A 240 -5.06 -17.59 8.74
C PHE A 240 -3.58 -17.16 8.93
N PHE A 241 -3.31 -16.00 9.54
CA PHE A 241 -1.97 -15.40 9.67
C PHE A 241 -1.42 -15.42 11.11
N SER A 242 -1.60 -16.53 11.83
CA SER A 242 -0.98 -16.69 13.16
C SER A 242 0.58 -16.69 13.03
N PRO A 243 1.30 -15.82 13.75
CA PRO A 243 2.70 -15.45 13.43
C PRO A 243 3.76 -16.43 13.93
N THR A 244 3.43 -17.69 14.23
CA THR A 244 4.37 -18.63 14.88
C THR A 244 5.51 -19.14 13.98
N VAL A 245 5.63 -18.67 12.74
CA VAL A 245 6.70 -19.09 11.83
C VAL A 245 7.27 -17.87 11.07
N SER A 246 7.98 -16.98 11.77
CA SER A 246 8.67 -15.84 11.13
C SER A 246 10.15 -15.78 11.51
N CYS A 247 10.87 -16.76 11.01
CA CYS A 247 12.21 -16.54 10.45
C CYS A 247 12.30 -17.53 9.29
N ALA A 248 12.36 -17.04 8.06
CA ALA A 248 12.25 -17.84 6.85
C ALA A 248 13.32 -18.95 6.86
N ARG A 249 12.90 -20.18 7.17
CA ARG A 249 13.66 -21.38 6.84
C ARG A 249 13.60 -21.51 5.33
N GLU A 250 14.75 -21.61 4.69
CA GLU A 250 14.82 -21.90 3.26
C GLU A 250 14.33 -23.34 3.07
N ILE A 251 13.11 -23.50 2.54
CA ILE A 251 12.54 -24.81 2.24
C ILE A 251 13.05 -25.21 0.86
N HIS A 252 14.01 -26.13 0.82
CA HIS A 252 14.51 -26.71 -0.42
C HIS A 252 13.69 -27.98 -0.71
N LEU A 253 12.83 -27.91 -1.73
CA LEU A 253 12.19 -29.07 -2.32
C LEU A 253 13.15 -29.69 -3.33
N LYS A 254 13.74 -30.83 -2.97
CA LYS A 254 14.52 -31.65 -3.91
C LYS A 254 13.68 -32.85 -4.34
N PHE A 255 13.52 -33.00 -5.65
CA PHE A 255 12.95 -34.19 -6.25
C PHE A 255 14.09 -35.20 -6.49
N LYS A 256 14.07 -36.33 -5.79
CA LYS A 256 15.10 -37.38 -5.93
C LYS A 256 14.44 -38.76 -5.83
N ASN A 257 14.72 -39.64 -6.78
CA ASN A 257 14.18 -41.01 -6.84
C ASN A 257 12.65 -41.08 -6.73
N SER A 258 11.94 -40.28 -7.54
CA SER A 258 10.46 -40.25 -7.59
C SER A 258 9.75 -39.80 -6.31
N ASN A 259 10.48 -39.34 -5.29
CA ASN A 259 9.91 -38.82 -4.05
C ASN A 259 10.31 -37.35 -3.84
N TRP A 260 9.37 -36.58 -3.32
CA TRP A 260 9.60 -35.22 -2.85
C TRP A 260 10.19 -35.27 -1.45
N ILE A 261 11.41 -34.77 -1.28
CA ILE A 261 12.04 -34.65 0.05
C ILE A 261 12.01 -33.18 0.45
N LEU A 262 11.31 -32.90 1.55
CA LEU A 262 11.26 -31.58 2.17
C LEU A 262 12.47 -31.42 3.09
N THR A 263 13.45 -30.62 2.69
CA THR A 263 14.60 -30.30 3.54
C THR A 263 14.50 -28.87 4.05
N VAL A 264 14.50 -28.74 5.37
CA VAL A 264 14.42 -27.46 6.07
C VAL A 264 15.83 -27.07 6.51
N VAL A 265 16.44 -26.08 5.87
CA VAL A 265 17.80 -25.64 6.20
C VAL A 265 17.72 -24.43 7.14
N PRO A 266 18.28 -24.49 8.36
CA PRO A 266 18.40 -23.32 9.21
C PRO A 266 19.43 -22.35 8.60
N GLN A 267 19.05 -21.09 8.37
CA GLN A 267 19.98 -20.06 7.92
C GLN A 267 21.03 -19.79 9.02
N ARG A 268 22.28 -20.18 8.76
CA ARG A 268 23.43 -19.69 9.53
C ARG A 268 23.70 -18.26 9.11
N PHE A 269 23.49 -17.31 10.03
CA PHE A 269 23.98 -15.94 9.90
C PHE A 269 25.50 -15.98 9.68
N ARG A 270 25.94 -15.67 8.46
CA ARG A 270 27.36 -15.46 8.15
C ARG A 270 27.64 -13.99 8.47
N SER A 271 28.01 -13.69 9.72
CA SER A 271 28.54 -12.35 10.03
C SER A 271 29.87 -12.21 9.28
N GLY A 272 29.87 -11.37 8.26
CA GLY A 272 31.09 -10.97 7.56
C GLY A 272 31.88 -10.05 8.48
N ALA A 273 32.64 -10.62 9.41
CA ALA A 273 33.70 -9.88 10.09
C ALA A 273 34.72 -9.46 9.03
N MET A 274 34.70 -8.18 8.69
CA MET A 274 35.64 -7.53 7.78
C MET A 274 37.02 -7.56 8.44
N ARG A 275 37.84 -8.54 8.06
CA ARG A 275 39.23 -8.67 8.52
C ARG A 275 40.07 -7.64 7.77
N SER A 276 40.40 -6.54 8.44
CA SER A 276 41.35 -5.55 7.95
C SER A 276 42.78 -6.09 8.08
N ASP A 277 43.33 -6.59 6.98
CA ASP A 277 44.77 -6.84 6.87
C ASP A 277 45.50 -5.51 6.75
N TRP A 278 46.05 -5.02 7.87
CA TRP A 278 47.14 -4.04 7.86
C TRP A 278 48.45 -4.79 7.63
N LYS A 279 49.00 -4.69 6.43
CA LYS A 279 50.40 -5.04 6.18
C LYS A 279 51.30 -3.86 6.54
N ARG A 280 52.31 -4.17 7.35
CA ARG A 280 53.45 -3.35 7.74
C ARG A 280 54.34 -3.03 6.56
#